data_AF-A0A939BRH2-F1
#
_entry.id   AF-A0A939BRH2-F1
#
_cell.length_a   1.000
_cell.length_b   1.000
_cell.length_c   1.000
_cell.angle_alpha   90.00
_cell.angle_beta   90.00
_cell.angle_gamma   90.00
#
_symmetry.space_group_name_H-M   'P 1'
#
loop_
_entity.id
_entity.type
_entity.pdbx_description
1 polymer ?
#
loop_
_entity_poly.entity_id
_entity_poly.type
_entity_poly.pdbx_seq_one_letter_code
_entity_poly.pdbx_strand_id
1 'polypeptide(L)' 'MAPQKGDYLGYPCVNGCGHHMRVKDDLNQTSQSTKVTLECPTCSQEKEYSRTELKGIVNCEY' A
#
# COMPACT_ATOMS: atom_id res chain seq x y z
N MET A 1 5.90 -0.01 -12.08
CA MET A 1 5.27 -1.34 -11.89
C MET A 1 4.24 -1.22 -10.78
N ALA A 2 3.18 -2.03 -10.77
CA ALA A 2 2.21 -1.99 -9.68
C ALA A 2 2.80 -2.70 -8.44
N PRO A 3 2.51 -2.24 -7.21
CA PRO A 3 2.89 -2.96 -5.99
C PRO A 3 2.33 -4.39 -6.00
N GLN A 4 2.99 -5.37 -5.40
CA GLN A 4 2.45 -6.72 -5.19
C GLN A 4 2.26 -7.00 -3.71
N LYS A 5 1.55 -8.08 -3.38
CA LYS A 5 1.42 -8.52 -2.00
C LYS A 5 2.81 -8.74 -1.39
N GLY A 6 3.07 -8.07 -0.28
CA GLY A 6 4.36 -8.12 0.39
C GLY A 6 5.31 -6.97 0.06
N ASP A 7 5.02 -6.16 -0.98
CA ASP A 7 5.80 -4.96 -1.26
C ASP A 7 5.64 -3.93 -0.14
N TYR A 8 6.74 -3.24 0.16
CA TYR A 8 6.73 -2.05 1.01
C TYR A 8 6.59 -0.83 0.12
N LEU A 9 5.65 0.03 0.46
CA LEU A 9 5.51 1.31 -0.21
C LEU A 9 6.42 2.33 0.48
N GLY A 10 7.02 3.22 -0.29
CA GLY A 10 7.79 4.37 0.22
C GLY A 10 6.93 5.40 0.96
N TYR A 11 5.77 5.00 1.47
CA TYR A 11 4.89 5.83 2.26
C TYR A 11 5.01 5.45 3.75
N PRO A 12 5.32 6.41 4.63
CA PRO A 12 5.35 6.14 6.05
C PRO A 12 3.94 5.82 6.56
N CYS A 13 3.88 4.98 7.58
CA CYS A 13 2.62 4.68 8.26
C CYS A 13 1.94 5.98 8.74
N VAL A 14 0.64 6.10 8.45
CA VAL A 14 -0.18 7.28 8.75
C VAL A 14 -0.16 7.65 10.25
N ASN A 15 0.12 6.68 11.12
CA ASN A 15 0.21 6.87 12.57
C ASN A 15 1.57 7.40 13.06
N GLY A 16 2.52 7.70 12.17
CA GLY A 16 3.81 8.25 12.56
C GLY A 16 4.79 7.23 13.17
N CYS A 17 4.55 5.93 13.00
CA CYS A 17 5.47 4.89 13.48
C CYS A 17 6.83 4.89 12.77
N GLY A 18 7.05 5.73 11.74
CA GLY A 18 8.32 5.80 10.99
C GLY A 18 8.60 4.61 10.08
N HIS A 19 7.73 3.59 10.07
CA HIS A 19 7.86 2.40 9.24
C HIS A 19 7.01 2.49 7.97
N HIS A 20 7.51 1.86 6.91
CA HIS A 20 6.79 1.74 5.64
C HIS A 20 5.57 0.84 5.75
N MET A 21 4.50 1.21 5.05
CA MET A 21 3.32 0.36 4.92
C MET A 21 3.60 -0.79 3.94
N ARG A 22 3.09 -1.97 4.26
CA ARG A 22 3.22 -3.19 3.47
C ARG A 22 1.91 -3.51 2.80
N VAL A 23 1.96 -3.90 1.53
CA VAL A 23 0.78 -4.34 0.78
C VAL A 23 0.36 -5.72 1.26
N LYS A 24 -0.88 -5.83 1.75
CA LYS A 24 -1.44 -7.08 2.28
C LYS A 24 -2.23 -7.86 1.22
N ASP A 25 -2.81 -7.14 0.26
CA ASP A 25 -3.65 -7.70 -0.79
C ASP A 25 -2.91 -7.86 -2.12
N ASP A 26 -3.25 -8.91 -2.86
CA ASP A 26 -2.57 -9.21 -4.13
C ASP A 26 -3.20 -8.44 -5.28
N LEU A 27 -2.59 -7.30 -5.59
CA LEU A 27 -2.93 -6.40 -6.68
C LEU A 27 -3.02 -7.08 -8.06
N ASN A 28 -2.44 -8.28 -8.22
CA ASN A 28 -2.42 -9.02 -9.46
C ASN A 28 -3.51 -10.10 -9.55
N GLN A 29 -4.06 -10.57 -8.40
CA GLN A 29 -5.09 -11.61 -8.39
C GLN A 29 -6.53 -11.10 -8.55
N THR A 30 -6.76 -9.79 -8.58
CA THR A 30 -8.12 -9.27 -8.73
C THR A 30 -8.33 -8.58 -10.05
N SER A 31 -8.91 -9.30 -11.00
CA SER A 31 -9.56 -8.73 -12.18
C SER A 31 -10.72 -7.78 -11.86
N GLN A 32 -11.07 -7.55 -10.56
CA GLN A 32 -12.17 -6.68 -10.12
C GLN A 32 -11.92 -5.81 -8.87
N SER A 33 -10.90 -6.06 -8.03
CA SER A 33 -10.63 -5.15 -6.89
C SER A 33 -9.84 -3.94 -7.35
N THR A 34 -10.56 -2.83 -7.44
CA THR A 34 -9.99 -1.48 -7.61
C THR A 34 -9.29 -0.98 -6.34
N LYS A 35 -9.34 -1.76 -5.25
CA LYS A 35 -8.86 -1.36 -3.93
C LYS A 35 -7.82 -2.33 -3.40
N VAL A 36 -6.90 -1.79 -2.61
CA VAL A 36 -5.71 -2.48 -2.09
C VAL A 36 -5.58 -2.15 -0.62
N THR A 37 -5.44 -3.17 0.20
CA THR A 37 -5.23 -2.98 1.63
C THR A 37 -3.73 -2.92 1.93
N LEU A 38 -3.33 -1.84 2.58
CA LEU A 38 -2.00 -1.66 3.16
C LEU A 38 -2.06 -1.86 4.65
N GLU A 39 -1.10 -2.58 5.20
CA GLU A 39 -0.94 -2.79 6.62
C GLU A 39 0.42 -2.24 7.07
N CYS A 40 0.45 -1.52 8.19
CA CYS A 40 1.70 -1.27 8.87
C CYS A 40 1.99 -2.42 9.85
N PRO A 41 3.02 -3.25 9.61
CA PRO A 41 3.32 -4.38 10.49
C PRO A 41 3.72 -3.92 11.91
N THR A 42 4.24 -2.71 12.07
CA THR A 42 4.69 -2.18 13.37
C THR A 42 3.52 -1.73 14.25
N CYS A 43 2.51 -1.10 13.67
CA CYS A 43 1.36 -0.57 14.42
C CYS A 43 0.08 -1.39 14.21
N SER A 44 0.16 -2.52 13.49
CA SER A 44 -0.98 -3.35 13.06
C SER A 44 -2.16 -2.54 12.50
N GLN A 45 -1.84 -1.48 11.76
CA GLN A 45 -2.82 -0.55 11.21
C GLN A 45 -3.07 -0.85 9.74
N GLU A 46 -4.32 -1.08 9.39
CA GLU A 46 -4.74 -1.39 8.02
C GLU A 46 -5.47 -0.20 7.41
N LYS A 47 -5.17 0.10 6.15
CA LYS A 47 -5.86 1.12 5.39
C LYS A 47 -6.02 0.70 3.94
N GLU A 48 -7.24 0.82 3.45
CA GLU A 48 -7.61 0.52 2.09
C GLU A 48 -7.37 1.75 1.21
N TYR A 49 -6.67 1.55 0.08
CA TYR A 49 -6.39 2.58 -0.90
C TYR A 49 -6.90 2.13 -2.27
N SER A 50 -7.35 3.08 -3.08
CA SER A 50 -7.68 2.78 -4.46
C SER A 50 -6.40 2.60 -5.28
N ARG A 51 -6.44 1.73 -6.29
CA ARG A 51 -5.30 1.50 -7.20
C ARG A 51 -4.83 2.78 -7.88
N THR A 52 -5.74 3.71 -8.16
CA THR A 52 -5.43 5.04 -8.70
C THR A 52 -4.66 5.91 -7.70
N GLU A 53 -5.04 5.89 -6.42
CA GLU A 53 -4.32 6.61 -5.38
C GLU A 53 -2.94 6.01 -5.15
N LEU A 54 -2.83 4.68 -5.11
CA LEU A 54 -1.54 4.00 -5.02
C LEU A 54 -0.61 4.30 -6.18
N LYS A 55 -1.13 4.38 -7.42
CA LYS A 55 -0.34 4.86 -8.55
C LYS A 55 0.18 6.27 -8.34
N GLY A 56 -0.63 7.16 -7.77
CA GLY A 56 -0.21 8.52 -7.41
C GLY A 56 0.88 8.52 -6.33
N ILE A 57 0.74 7.67 -5.32
CA ILE A 57 1.68 7.55 -4.20
C ILE A 57 3.02 6.95 -4.64
N VAL A 58 3.00 5.85 -5.41
CA VAL A 58 4.21 5.17 -5.91
C VAL A 58 4.97 6.03 -6.91
N ASN A 59 4.27 6.89 -7.65
CA ASN A 59 4.88 7.80 -8.61
C ASN A 59 5.30 9.15 -7.98
N CYS A 60 5.14 9.30 -6.66
CA CYS A 60 5.60 10.45 -5.88
C CYS A 60 7.01 10.20 -5.32
N GLU A 61 7.91 9.65 -6.14
CA GLU A 61 9.35 9.78 -5.90
C GLU A 61 9.79 11.14 -6.46
N TYR A 62 10.05 12.09 -5.58
CA TYR A 62 10.86 13.28 -5.86
C TYR A 62 11.74 13.59 -4.65
#